data_AF-A0A7X5X283-F1
#
_entry.id   AF-A0A7X5X283-F1
#
_cell.length_a   1.000
_cell.length_b   1.000
_cell.length_c   1.000
_cell.angle_alpha   90.00
_cell.angle_beta   90.00
_cell.angle_gamma   90.00
#
_symmetry.space_group_name_H-M   'P 1'
#
loop_
_entity.id
_entity.type
_entity.pdbx_description
1 polymer ?
#
loop_
_entity_poly.entity_id
_entity_poly.type
_entity_poly.pdbx_seq_one_letter_code
_entity_poly.pdbx_strand_id
1 'polypeptide(L)'
;MASRVTDALMREGAQELTHSIFGGGCRAGQWHPWPGTATLENGMLIRTDWGVRINGYCSDIARTAVVGTATREQRTRFDRISAVHDIVVEAARPGVVARELVELARREYERHGEEFRWSIVGHGIGLVLHEEPQLTIEYDEPLVEGMTLEIELGWVDPTQGFHIEDFVHVGRDATVNLTTPPGTRALIESGR
;
A
#
# COMPACT_ATOMS: atom_id res chain seq x y z
N MET A 1 10.71 -8.57 14.12
CA MET A 1 9.99 -7.31 13.81
C MET A 1 8.50 -7.55 13.75
N ALA A 2 8.02 -8.44 12.87
CA ALA A 2 6.60 -8.80 12.74
C ALA A 2 5.91 -9.07 14.09
N SER A 3 6.49 -9.92 14.96
CA SER A 3 5.91 -10.20 16.29
C SER A 3 5.69 -8.95 17.14
N ARG A 4 6.60 -7.98 17.12
CA ARG A 4 6.46 -6.73 17.89
C ARG A 4 5.31 -5.87 17.35
N VAL A 5 5.10 -5.88 16.03
CA VAL A 5 3.98 -5.17 15.37
C VAL A 5 2.67 -5.87 15.72
N THR A 6 2.59 -7.19 15.57
CA THR A 6 1.43 -7.99 15.97
C THR A 6 1.09 -7.77 17.45
N ASP A 7 2.05 -7.88 18.35
CA ASP A 7 1.82 -7.67 19.77
C ASP A 7 1.35 -6.24 20.09
N ALA A 8 1.82 -5.23 19.35
CA ALA A 8 1.36 -3.86 19.50
C ALA A 8 -0.09 -3.72 19.03
N LEU A 9 -0.43 -4.22 17.83
CA LEU A 9 -1.78 -4.21 17.29
C LEU A 9 -2.78 -4.89 18.25
N MET A 10 -2.43 -6.06 18.80
CA MET A 10 -3.28 -6.77 19.76
C MET A 10 -3.47 -6.00 21.07
N ARG A 11 -2.42 -5.29 21.56
CA ARG A 11 -2.54 -4.43 22.75
C ARG A 11 -3.42 -3.19 22.52
N GLU A 12 -3.43 -2.67 21.30
CA GLU A 12 -4.27 -1.52 20.91
C GLU A 12 -5.73 -1.92 20.58
N GLY A 13 -6.08 -3.20 20.73
CA GLY A 13 -7.47 -3.67 20.64
C GLY A 13 -7.84 -4.40 19.35
N ALA A 14 -6.86 -4.78 18.52
CA ALA A 14 -7.11 -5.72 17.43
C ALA A 14 -7.70 -7.04 17.98
N GLN A 15 -8.74 -7.55 17.33
CA GLN A 15 -9.39 -8.80 17.75
C GLN A 15 -8.81 -10.01 17.01
N GLU A 16 -8.32 -9.79 15.79
CA GLU A 16 -7.71 -10.78 14.93
C GLU A 16 -6.68 -10.08 14.04
N LEU A 17 -5.60 -10.80 13.68
CA LEU A 17 -4.68 -10.39 12.63
C LEU A 17 -5.17 -11.00 11.31
N THR A 18 -5.54 -10.17 10.32
CA THR A 18 -6.01 -10.68 9.01
C THR A 18 -4.83 -11.17 8.18
N HIS A 19 -3.71 -10.44 8.23
CA HIS A 19 -2.47 -10.78 7.54
C HIS A 19 -1.28 -10.05 8.14
N SER A 20 -0.08 -10.56 7.86
CA SER A 20 1.19 -9.96 8.28
C SER A 20 2.28 -10.33 7.30
N ILE A 21 2.60 -9.40 6.42
CA ILE A 21 3.62 -9.49 5.39
C ILE A 21 4.83 -8.65 5.80
N PHE A 22 6.01 -9.27 5.78
CA PHE A 22 7.27 -8.61 6.12
C PHE A 22 8.40 -9.16 5.24
N GLY A 23 8.88 -8.33 4.30
CA GLY A 23 10.00 -8.64 3.41
C GLY A 23 11.18 -7.72 3.64
N GLY A 24 12.34 -8.28 3.99
CA GLY A 24 13.63 -7.57 4.07
C GLY A 24 14.54 -7.87 2.87
N GLY A 25 15.23 -6.87 2.33
CA GLY A 25 16.17 -7.04 1.21
C GLY A 25 15.49 -7.65 -0.02
N CYS A 26 16.02 -8.75 -0.57
CA CYS A 26 15.43 -9.44 -1.72
C CYS A 26 14.01 -9.93 -1.48
N ARG A 27 13.63 -10.21 -0.23
CA ARG A 27 12.25 -10.58 0.11
C ARG A 27 11.29 -9.39 -0.07
N ALA A 28 11.75 -8.15 0.06
CA ALA A 28 10.94 -6.96 -0.22
C ALA A 28 10.53 -6.88 -1.70
N GLY A 29 11.28 -7.52 -2.61
CA GLY A 29 10.95 -7.64 -4.03
C GLY A 29 9.96 -8.77 -4.37
N GLN A 30 9.56 -9.60 -3.39
CA GLN A 30 8.64 -10.73 -3.61
C GLN A 30 7.19 -10.32 -3.33
N TRP A 31 6.21 -10.90 -4.00
CA TRP A 31 4.80 -10.71 -3.65
C TRP A 31 4.47 -11.41 -2.32
N HIS A 32 3.81 -10.69 -1.41
CA HIS A 32 3.36 -11.15 -0.08
C HIS A 32 4.33 -12.08 0.70
N PRO A 33 5.59 -11.65 0.96
CA PRO A 33 6.54 -12.47 1.70
C PRO A 33 6.11 -12.65 3.16
N TRP A 34 6.00 -13.91 3.59
CA TRP A 34 5.87 -14.21 5.02
C TRP A 34 7.09 -13.72 5.81
N PRO A 35 6.90 -13.31 7.08
CA PRO A 35 8.00 -12.93 7.96
C PRO A 35 9.03 -14.05 8.06
N GLY A 36 10.31 -13.71 7.89
CA GLY A 36 11.43 -14.63 7.99
C GLY A 36 12.35 -14.32 9.17
N THR A 37 13.42 -15.10 9.29
CA THR A 37 14.47 -14.96 10.31
C THR A 37 15.74 -14.30 9.80
N ALA A 38 15.72 -13.79 8.55
CA ALA A 38 16.87 -13.12 7.95
C ALA A 38 17.33 -11.92 8.79
N THR A 39 18.64 -11.77 8.94
CA THR A 39 19.23 -10.59 9.56
C THR A 39 19.12 -9.43 8.58
N LEU A 40 18.69 -8.26 9.09
CA LEU A 40 18.58 -7.06 8.28
C LEU A 40 19.86 -6.24 8.38
N GLU A 41 20.32 -5.71 7.25
CA GLU A 41 21.55 -4.92 7.14
C GLU A 41 21.24 -3.49 6.68
N ASN A 42 22.14 -2.56 6.97
CA ASN A 42 22.01 -1.17 6.53
C ASN A 42 21.82 -1.06 5.00
N GLY A 43 20.89 -0.21 4.59
CA GLY A 43 20.51 0.00 3.19
C GLY A 43 19.43 -0.95 2.68
N MET A 44 19.10 -2.02 3.41
CA MET A 44 18.01 -2.93 3.01
C MET A 44 16.65 -2.27 3.19
N LEU A 45 15.78 -2.47 2.19
CA LEU A 45 14.36 -2.19 2.32
C LEU A 45 13.68 -3.22 3.20
N ILE A 46 12.72 -2.75 3.98
CA ILE A 46 11.74 -3.53 4.72
C ILE A 46 10.38 -3.12 4.19
N ARG A 47 9.81 -3.96 3.33
CA ARG A 47 8.45 -3.81 2.85
C ARG A 47 7.51 -4.54 3.79
N THR A 48 6.45 -3.88 4.19
CA THR A 48 5.50 -4.41 5.16
C THR A 48 4.08 -4.10 4.74
N ASP A 49 3.18 -4.99 5.11
CA ASP A 49 1.78 -4.96 4.75
C ASP A 49 1.05 -5.81 5.80
N TRP A 50 0.07 -5.22 6.48
CA TRP A 50 -0.59 -5.89 7.60
C TRP A 50 -2.00 -5.34 7.80
N GLY A 51 -2.85 -6.20 8.33
CA GLY A 51 -4.22 -5.86 8.62
C GLY A 51 -4.72 -6.52 9.89
N VAL A 52 -5.77 -5.94 10.45
CA VAL A 52 -6.46 -6.47 11.62
C VAL A 52 -7.96 -6.47 11.40
N ARG A 53 -8.66 -7.26 12.22
CA ARG A 53 -10.12 -7.17 12.35
C ARG A 53 -10.49 -6.48 13.64
N ILE A 54 -11.40 -5.51 13.55
CA ILE A 54 -12.05 -4.86 14.69
C ILE A 54 -13.55 -4.76 14.42
N ASN A 55 -14.35 -5.29 15.35
CA ASN A 55 -15.80 -5.36 15.29
C ASN A 55 -16.36 -5.92 13.97
N GLY A 56 -15.64 -6.89 13.40
CA GLY A 56 -16.00 -7.51 12.13
C GLY A 56 -15.45 -6.83 10.88
N TYR A 57 -14.92 -5.60 10.97
CA TYR A 57 -14.33 -4.88 9.84
C TYR A 57 -12.81 -5.12 9.73
N CYS A 58 -12.31 -5.22 8.50
CA CYS A 58 -10.89 -5.34 8.18
C CYS A 58 -10.22 -3.96 8.08
N SER A 59 -8.91 -3.94 8.29
CA SER A 59 -8.02 -2.88 7.83
C SER A 59 -6.95 -3.47 6.91
N ASP A 60 -6.43 -2.68 5.97
CA ASP A 60 -5.19 -2.98 5.28
C ASP A 60 -4.26 -1.75 5.29
N ILE A 61 -2.95 -1.98 5.33
CA ILE A 61 -1.97 -0.92 5.23
C ILE A 61 -0.59 -1.48 4.88
N ALA A 62 -0.02 -0.95 3.81
CA ALA A 62 1.36 -1.18 3.43
C ALA A 62 2.25 0.05 3.64
N ARG A 63 3.42 -0.18 4.20
CA ARG A 63 4.49 0.82 4.38
C ARG A 63 5.83 0.22 4.04
N THR A 64 6.79 1.08 3.71
CA THR A 64 8.17 0.65 3.46
C THR A 64 9.15 1.47 4.28
N ALA A 65 10.15 0.81 4.83
CA ALA A 65 11.26 1.41 5.55
C ALA A 65 12.61 0.99 4.97
N VAL A 66 13.66 1.74 5.29
CA VAL A 66 15.06 1.38 5.06
C VAL A 66 15.75 1.21 6.41
N VAL A 67 16.56 0.16 6.53
CA VAL A 67 17.47 0.01 7.67
C VAL A 67 18.61 1.02 7.56
N GLY A 68 18.73 1.89 8.55
CA GLY A 68 19.71 2.98 8.52
C GLY A 68 19.24 4.12 7.63
N THR A 69 20.04 4.47 6.61
CA THR A 69 19.81 5.63 5.74
C THR A 69 19.52 5.19 4.31
N ALA A 70 18.48 5.76 3.71
CA ALA A 70 18.13 5.46 2.33
C ALA A 70 19.18 5.98 1.35
N THR A 71 19.38 5.27 0.23
CA THR A 71 20.15 5.81 -0.89
C THR A 71 19.36 6.92 -1.58
N ARG A 72 20.05 7.75 -2.38
CA ARG A 72 19.36 8.77 -3.21
C ARG A 72 18.37 8.10 -4.18
N GLU A 73 18.74 6.98 -4.78
CA GLU A 73 17.88 6.26 -5.71
C GLU A 73 16.62 5.72 -5.02
N GLN A 74 16.77 5.09 -3.85
CA GLN A 74 15.62 4.58 -3.07
C GLN A 74 14.62 5.71 -2.75
N ARG A 75 15.10 6.86 -2.26
CA ARG A 75 14.24 8.02 -2.02
C ARG A 75 13.58 8.52 -3.30
N THR A 76 14.37 8.79 -4.34
CA THR A 76 13.83 9.33 -5.61
C THR A 76 12.79 8.41 -6.23
N ARG A 77 13.00 7.09 -6.22
CA ARG A 77 12.02 6.14 -6.73
C ARG A 77 10.78 6.08 -5.85
N PHE A 78 10.94 6.00 -4.53
CA PHE A 78 9.82 6.00 -3.60
C PHE A 78 8.96 7.26 -3.72
N ASP A 79 9.58 8.44 -3.82
CA ASP A 79 8.87 9.71 -3.99
C ASP A 79 8.04 9.73 -5.29
N ARG A 80 8.58 9.17 -6.39
CA ARG A 80 7.84 9.04 -7.65
C ARG A 80 6.62 8.15 -7.50
N ILE A 81 6.79 6.96 -6.93
CA ILE A 81 5.69 6.01 -6.74
C ILE A 81 4.64 6.55 -5.77
N SER A 82 5.07 7.20 -4.68
CA SER A 82 4.17 7.86 -3.73
C SER A 82 3.39 8.99 -4.40
N ALA A 83 3.99 9.75 -5.33
CA ALA A 83 3.29 10.78 -6.08
C ALA A 83 2.23 10.17 -7.01
N VAL A 84 2.52 9.03 -7.65
CA VAL A 84 1.51 8.33 -8.45
C VAL A 84 0.35 7.82 -7.59
N HIS A 85 0.66 7.24 -6.43
CA HIS A 85 -0.35 6.80 -5.46
C HIS A 85 -1.29 7.93 -5.07
N ASP A 86 -0.74 9.10 -4.72
CA ASP A 86 -1.54 10.28 -4.37
C ASP A 86 -2.46 10.73 -5.52
N ILE A 87 -1.96 10.70 -6.77
CA ILE A 87 -2.75 11.02 -7.96
C ILE A 87 -3.92 10.04 -8.13
N VAL A 88 -3.70 8.75 -7.90
CA VAL A 88 -4.74 7.72 -8.02
C VAL A 88 -5.78 7.85 -6.90
N VAL A 89 -5.34 8.13 -5.67
CA VAL A 89 -6.23 8.42 -4.53
C VAL A 89 -7.11 9.63 -4.82
N GLU A 90 -6.54 10.73 -5.33
CA GLU A 90 -7.29 11.95 -5.64
C GLU A 90 -8.31 11.78 -6.78
N ALA A 91 -8.06 10.83 -7.67
CA ALA A 91 -8.92 10.50 -8.80
C ALA A 91 -10.08 9.57 -8.43
N ALA A 92 -10.02 8.84 -7.31
CA ALA A 92 -11.02 7.84 -6.91
C ALA A 92 -12.33 8.49 -6.39
N ARG A 93 -13.13 9.04 -7.30
CA ARG A 93 -14.35 9.81 -7.02
C ARG A 93 -15.61 9.15 -7.59
N PRO A 94 -16.81 9.49 -7.11
CA PRO A 94 -18.05 8.97 -7.68
C PRO A 94 -18.13 9.19 -9.20
N GLY A 95 -18.52 8.13 -9.92
CA GLY A 95 -18.64 8.11 -11.38
C GLY A 95 -17.38 7.74 -12.14
N VAL A 96 -16.20 7.74 -11.51
CA VAL A 96 -14.96 7.24 -12.14
C VAL A 96 -15.05 5.72 -12.24
N VAL A 97 -14.73 5.17 -13.41
CA VAL A 97 -14.75 3.72 -13.61
C VAL A 97 -13.48 3.11 -13.03
N ALA A 98 -13.58 1.99 -12.30
CA ALA A 98 -12.42 1.41 -11.61
C ALA A 98 -11.21 1.17 -12.53
N ARG A 99 -11.42 0.65 -13.75
CA ARG A 99 -10.33 0.47 -14.73
C ARG A 99 -9.60 1.77 -15.09
N GLU A 100 -10.26 2.93 -15.03
CA GLU A 100 -9.63 4.23 -15.34
C GLU A 100 -8.55 4.59 -14.31
N LEU A 101 -8.69 4.12 -13.06
CA LEU A 101 -7.67 4.28 -12.03
C LEU A 101 -6.41 3.45 -12.34
N VAL A 102 -6.59 2.22 -12.85
CA VAL A 102 -5.47 1.37 -13.28
C VAL A 102 -4.74 1.98 -14.48
N GLU A 103 -5.51 2.49 -15.46
CA GLU A 103 -4.92 3.18 -16.61
C GLU A 103 -4.21 4.47 -16.22
N LEU A 104 -4.77 5.22 -15.27
CA LEU A 104 -4.13 6.40 -14.69
C LEU A 104 -2.80 6.02 -14.03
N ALA A 105 -2.80 5.03 -13.14
CA ALA A 105 -1.58 4.54 -12.51
C ALA A 105 -0.52 4.17 -13.56
N ARG A 106 -0.89 3.39 -14.60
CA ARG A 106 0.04 3.02 -15.67
C ARG A 106 0.64 4.23 -16.38
N ARG A 107 -0.19 5.19 -16.81
CA ARG A 107 0.28 6.43 -17.49
C ARG A 107 1.21 7.24 -16.60
N GLU A 108 0.91 7.31 -15.32
CA GLU A 108 1.69 8.06 -14.34
C GLU A 108 3.03 7.40 -14.03
N TYR A 109 3.09 6.07 -13.92
CA TYR A 109 4.36 5.33 -13.85
C TYR A 109 5.26 5.65 -15.04
N GLU A 110 4.73 5.56 -16.27
CA GLU A 110 5.47 5.88 -17.49
C GLU A 110 5.97 7.32 -17.50
N ARG A 111 5.13 8.28 -17.10
CA ARG A 111 5.49 9.71 -17.01
C ARG A 111 6.63 9.97 -16.02
N HIS A 112 6.68 9.21 -14.93
CA HIS A 112 7.73 9.27 -13.93
C HIS A 112 8.98 8.42 -14.28
N GLY A 113 8.96 7.72 -15.42
CA GLY A 113 10.05 6.86 -15.89
C GLY A 113 10.20 5.56 -15.10
N GLU A 114 9.10 5.08 -14.50
CA GLU A 114 9.03 3.83 -13.76
C GLU A 114 8.21 2.80 -14.54
N GLU A 115 8.50 1.51 -14.33
CA GLU A 115 7.79 0.41 -15.00
C GLU A 115 6.54 0.01 -14.21
N PHE A 116 5.38 -0.02 -14.87
CA PHE A 116 4.14 -0.46 -14.26
C PHE A 116 3.99 -1.99 -14.35
N ARG A 117 4.07 -2.68 -13.19
CA ARG A 117 4.01 -4.15 -13.09
C ARG A 117 2.77 -4.67 -12.34
N TRP A 118 1.82 -3.80 -12.03
CA TRP A 118 0.66 -4.11 -11.20
C TRP A 118 -0.53 -4.53 -12.07
N SER A 119 -1.19 -5.65 -11.72
CA SER A 119 -2.45 -6.06 -12.35
C SER A 119 -3.68 -5.53 -11.61
N ILE A 120 -3.50 -5.17 -10.35
CA ILE A 120 -4.51 -4.65 -9.42
C ILE A 120 -3.86 -3.43 -8.75
N VAL A 121 -4.60 -2.33 -8.62
CA VAL A 121 -4.13 -1.09 -7.96
C VAL A 121 -4.91 -0.77 -6.68
N GLY A 122 -5.70 -1.73 -6.23
CA GLY A 122 -6.54 -1.63 -5.05
C GLY A 122 -7.78 -2.52 -5.13
N HIS A 123 -8.56 -2.50 -4.06
CA HIS A 123 -9.78 -3.29 -3.92
C HIS A 123 -10.74 -2.64 -2.93
N GLY A 124 -12.00 -3.06 -2.94
CA GLY A 124 -12.94 -2.75 -1.88
C GLY A 124 -12.53 -3.44 -0.59
N ILE A 125 -12.79 -2.79 0.55
CA ILE A 125 -12.54 -3.35 1.87
C ILE A 125 -13.68 -2.99 2.82
N GLY A 126 -14.05 -3.94 3.67
CA GLY A 126 -15.13 -3.79 4.63
C GLY A 126 -15.16 -4.93 5.62
N LEU A 127 -16.15 -5.81 5.49
CA LEU A 127 -16.24 -7.02 6.31
C LEU A 127 -15.31 -8.12 5.80
N VAL A 128 -15.02 -8.10 4.49
CA VAL A 128 -14.06 -8.99 3.86
C VAL A 128 -12.81 -8.17 3.53
N LEU A 129 -11.64 -8.81 3.59
CA LEU A 129 -10.36 -8.13 3.29
C LEU A 129 -10.34 -7.64 1.84
N HIS A 130 -10.70 -8.50 0.90
CA HIS A 130 -10.88 -8.16 -0.50
C HIS A 130 -12.36 -8.31 -0.88
N GLU A 131 -13.05 -7.19 -1.05
CA GLU A 131 -14.41 -7.11 -1.59
C GLU A 131 -14.46 -6.21 -2.83
N GLU A 132 -15.64 -6.12 -3.45
CA GLU A 132 -15.82 -5.27 -4.62
C GLU A 132 -15.85 -3.78 -4.24
N PRO A 133 -15.36 -2.88 -5.11
CA PRO A 133 -14.83 -3.15 -6.45
C PRO A 133 -13.36 -3.59 -6.43
N GLN A 134 -12.98 -4.56 -7.26
CA GLN A 134 -11.57 -4.77 -7.57
C GLN A 134 -11.06 -3.70 -8.55
N LEU A 135 -10.00 -2.98 -8.23
CA LEU A 135 -9.42 -1.97 -9.11
C LEU A 135 -8.48 -2.64 -10.12
N THR A 136 -9.07 -3.30 -11.11
CA THR A 136 -8.37 -4.00 -12.21
C THR A 136 -8.78 -3.43 -13.57
N ILE A 137 -8.03 -3.78 -14.62
CA ILE A 137 -8.34 -3.29 -15.97
C ILE A 137 -9.64 -3.90 -16.52
N GLU A 138 -10.07 -5.03 -15.98
CA GLU A 138 -11.30 -5.75 -16.35
C GLU A 138 -12.55 -5.20 -15.65
N TYR A 139 -12.42 -4.39 -14.59
CA TYR A 139 -13.55 -3.90 -13.82
C TYR A 139 -14.13 -2.61 -14.40
N ASP A 140 -15.35 -2.70 -14.94
CA ASP A 140 -15.99 -1.64 -15.73
C ASP A 140 -17.18 -0.95 -15.04
N GLU A 141 -17.29 -1.09 -13.71
CA GLU A 141 -18.33 -0.40 -12.95
C GLU A 141 -17.80 0.91 -12.33
N PRO A 142 -18.63 1.97 -12.25
CA PRO A 142 -18.26 3.23 -11.63
C PRO A 142 -18.19 3.12 -10.12
N LEU A 143 -17.24 3.85 -9.52
CA LEU A 143 -17.23 4.09 -8.09
C LEU A 143 -18.47 4.89 -7.67
N VAL A 144 -19.01 4.60 -6.50
CA VAL A 144 -20.15 5.33 -5.93
C VAL A 144 -19.79 5.94 -4.57
N GLU A 145 -20.49 7.02 -4.22
CA GLU A 145 -20.37 7.62 -2.89
C GLU A 145 -20.61 6.57 -1.79
N GLY A 146 -19.75 6.56 -0.78
CA GLY A 146 -19.83 5.62 0.33
C GLY A 146 -18.89 4.42 0.22
N MET A 147 -18.34 4.14 -0.96
CA MET A 147 -17.37 3.05 -1.12
C MET A 147 -16.12 3.28 -0.26
N THR A 148 -15.56 2.17 0.22
CA THR A 148 -14.31 2.11 0.96
C THR A 148 -13.34 1.23 0.20
N LEU A 149 -12.15 1.77 -0.10
CA LEU A 149 -11.17 1.13 -0.97
C LEU A 149 -9.82 1.12 -0.27
N GLU A 150 -9.04 0.08 -0.50
CA GLU A 150 -7.58 0.17 -0.42
C GLU A 150 -7.06 0.59 -1.78
N ILE A 151 -6.17 1.59 -1.82
CA ILE A 151 -5.42 1.95 -3.03
C ILE A 151 -3.97 1.62 -2.76
N GLU A 152 -3.43 0.71 -3.56
CA GLU A 152 -2.14 0.08 -3.33
C GLU A 152 -1.25 0.18 -4.58
N LEU A 153 -0.02 0.65 -4.40
CA LEU A 153 0.97 0.81 -5.45
C LEU A 153 2.38 0.58 -4.89
N GLY A 154 3.30 0.25 -5.79
CA GLY A 154 4.67 0.01 -5.38
C GLY A 154 5.62 -0.22 -6.53
N TRP A 155 6.80 -0.72 -6.21
CA TRP A 155 7.80 -1.09 -7.20
C TRP A 155 8.60 -2.26 -6.67
N VAL A 156 8.91 -3.23 -7.52
CA VAL A 156 9.69 -4.41 -7.14
C VAL A 156 10.68 -4.77 -8.25
N ASP A 157 11.89 -5.15 -7.84
CA ASP A 157 12.86 -5.88 -8.64
C ASP A 157 13.27 -7.16 -7.88
N PRO A 158 14.10 -8.07 -8.47
CA PRO A 158 14.51 -9.30 -7.78
C PRO A 158 15.30 -9.09 -6.47
N THR A 159 15.75 -7.87 -6.20
CA THR A 159 16.66 -7.53 -5.09
C THR A 159 16.01 -6.71 -3.99
N GLN A 160 14.94 -5.96 -4.28
CA GLN A 160 14.23 -5.13 -3.31
C GLN A 160 12.89 -4.63 -3.86
N GLY A 161 12.09 -3.98 -3.01
CA GLY A 161 10.86 -3.33 -3.43
C GLY A 161 10.21 -2.49 -2.35
N PHE A 162 9.23 -1.70 -2.76
CA PHE A 162 8.39 -0.86 -1.90
C PHE A 162 6.92 -1.15 -2.17
N HIS A 163 6.10 -1.02 -1.13
CA HIS A 163 4.65 -1.06 -1.18
C HIS A 163 4.11 0.11 -0.35
N ILE A 164 3.13 0.81 -0.89
CA ILE A 164 2.36 1.87 -0.26
C ILE A 164 0.90 1.57 -0.51
N GLU A 165 0.12 1.50 0.55
CA GLU A 165 -1.30 1.22 0.47
C GLU A 165 -2.01 2.04 1.52
N ASP A 166 -3.13 2.63 1.13
CA ASP A 166 -3.95 3.45 1.99
C ASP A 166 -5.43 3.15 1.85
N PHE A 167 -6.08 3.15 3.01
CA PHE A 167 -7.50 3.02 3.18
C PHE A 167 -8.18 4.36 2.88
N VAL A 168 -9.09 4.37 1.91
CA VAL A 168 -9.77 5.57 1.46
C VAL A 168 -11.29 5.40 1.45
N HIS A 169 -11.98 6.49 1.72
CA HIS A 169 -13.43 6.63 1.59
C HIS A 169 -13.77 7.52 0.41
N VAL A 170 -14.57 6.99 -0.53
CA VAL A 170 -15.09 7.72 -1.69
C VAL A 170 -16.24 8.61 -1.21
N GLY A 171 -15.91 9.85 -0.83
CA GLY A 171 -16.89 10.85 -0.44
C GLY A 171 -17.57 11.52 -1.64
N ARG A 172 -18.64 12.27 -1.35
CA ARG A 172 -19.43 12.99 -2.35
C ARG A 172 -18.61 13.96 -3.21
N ASP A 173 -17.78 14.77 -2.55
CA ASP A 173 -17.02 15.86 -3.17
C ASP A 173 -15.55 15.52 -3.37
N ALA A 174 -15.01 14.67 -2.49
CA ALA A 174 -13.61 14.27 -2.48
C ALA A 174 -13.42 12.91 -1.80
N THR A 175 -12.35 12.24 -2.19
CA THR A 175 -11.83 11.05 -1.53
C THR A 175 -11.13 11.45 -0.23
N VAL A 176 -11.44 10.75 0.85
CA VAL A 176 -10.83 10.96 2.16
C VAL A 176 -9.93 9.78 2.48
N ASN A 177 -8.63 10.03 2.61
CA ASN A 177 -7.69 9.02 3.08
C ASN A 177 -7.81 8.88 4.61
N LEU A 178 -8.15 7.68 5.06
CA LEU A 178 -8.42 7.33 6.45
C LEU A 178 -7.20 6.73 7.15
N THR A 179 -6.13 6.41 6.42
CA THR A 179 -4.86 5.98 6.99
C THR A 179 -4.16 7.17 7.65
N THR A 180 -4.19 7.22 8.99
CA THR A 180 -3.67 8.34 9.79
C THR A 180 -2.57 7.91 10.78
N PRO A 181 -1.59 8.79 11.13
CA PRO A 181 -1.48 10.19 10.70
C PRO A 181 -1.10 10.34 9.21
N PRO A 182 -1.65 11.33 8.50
CA PRO A 182 -1.23 11.67 7.15
C PRO A 182 0.19 12.24 7.24
N GLY A 183 1.21 11.40 7.01
CA GLY A 183 2.60 11.80 7.26
C GLY A 183 3.67 10.75 6.97
N THR A 184 3.32 9.48 6.77
CA THR A 184 4.31 8.43 6.41
C THR A 184 4.41 8.22 4.89
N ARG A 185 4.22 9.27 4.09
CA ARG A 185 4.48 9.23 2.64
C ARG A 185 5.95 9.45 2.30
N ALA A 186 6.78 9.71 3.30
CA ALA A 186 8.23 9.64 3.15
C ALA A 186 8.71 8.23 3.45
N LEU A 187 9.76 7.81 2.73
CA LEU A 187 10.44 6.56 3.02
C LEU A 187 10.98 6.59 4.46
N ILE A 188 10.54 5.65 5.29
CA ILE A 188 10.91 5.60 6.71
C ILE A 188 12.38 5.17 6.82
N GLU A 189 13.21 5.92 7.52
CA GLU A 189 14.64 5.62 7.72
C GLU A 189 14.87 5.30 9.21
N SER A 190 15.31 4.09 9.55
CA SER A 190 15.51 3.71 10.97
C SER A 190 16.70 4.38 11.65
N GLY A 191 17.56 5.05 10.88
CA GLY A 191 18.73 5.78 11.37
C GLY A 191 18.45 7.25 11.73
N ARG A 192 17.19 7.67 11.76
CA ARG A 192 16.77 9.05 12.05
C ARG A 192 15.76 9.10 13.19
#